data_AF-A0AAD0KLL5-F1
#
_entry.id   AF-A0AAD0KLL5-F1
#
_cell.length_a   1.000
_cell.length_b   1.000
_cell.length_c   1.000
_cell.angle_alpha   90.00
_cell.angle_beta   90.00
_cell.angle_gamma   90.00
#
_symmetry.space_group_name_H-M   'P 1'
#
loop_
_entity.id
_entity.type
_entity.pdbx_description
1 polymer ?
#
loop_
_entity_poly.entity_id
_entity_poly.type
_entity_poly.pdbx_seq_one_letter_code
_entity_poly.pdbx_strand_id
1 'polypeptide(L)'
;MRKMIFGWIWIPVVILLISGCSEAQQANKESVPTPVISSEPQILASTNPAMDDPGAVKTFLSAQKIPNGDIYLQDNKVHINIVGLNSEIEQSLAQTFTAGTYELHDVKYTMQELLAAQELLHEQELYQKLNLYGSGVDTIGNKVTITIPSDDAEAAKLEIEKWIDPKMLTYDISEIGDPHVVGTIVDIDTKQAKRILILEPGNEDPSYWFTFNAKSEMFNEAGETISFKDLRVGQQVKLWNTGMVLESFPALASVRRMELAVTE
;
A
#
# COMPACT_ATOMS: atom_id res chain seq x y z
N MET A 1 36.42 -26.34 -5.38
CA MET A 1 35.91 -27.27 -6.41
C MET A 1 35.07 -28.36 -5.76
N ARG A 2 33.75 -28.32 -5.94
CA ARG A 2 32.90 -29.50 -6.14
C ARG A 2 31.55 -28.98 -6.63
N LYS A 3 31.29 -29.22 -7.91
CA LYS A 3 30.03 -28.98 -8.59
C LYS A 3 29.03 -30.06 -8.17
N MET A 4 27.78 -29.68 -7.92
CA MET A 4 26.64 -30.57 -8.14
C MET A 4 25.54 -29.75 -8.83
N ILE A 5 24.99 -30.36 -9.87
CA ILE A 5 24.11 -29.83 -10.89
C ILE A 5 22.79 -30.60 -10.79
N PHE A 6 21.72 -29.98 -11.31
CA PHE A 6 20.41 -30.51 -11.68
C PHE A 6 19.36 -30.59 -10.56
N GLY A 7 18.11 -30.20 -10.79
CA GLY A 7 17.46 -29.87 -12.06
C GLY A 7 16.12 -29.14 -11.87
N TRP A 8 15.77 -28.37 -12.88
CA TRP A 8 14.47 -27.74 -13.07
C TRP A 8 13.42 -28.79 -13.44
N ILE A 9 12.23 -28.69 -12.84
CA ILE A 9 11.02 -29.35 -13.33
C ILE A 9 10.00 -28.26 -13.64
N TRP A 10 9.74 -28.08 -14.93
CA TRP A 10 8.62 -27.33 -15.47
C TRP A 10 7.34 -28.18 -15.35
N ILE A 11 6.27 -27.62 -14.80
CA ILE A 11 4.91 -28.20 -14.90
C ILE A 11 4.06 -27.25 -15.74
N PRO A 12 3.62 -27.65 -16.94
CA PRO A 12 2.66 -26.87 -17.72
C PRO A 12 1.25 -27.12 -17.18
N VAL A 13 0.54 -26.06 -16.79
CA VAL A 13 -0.89 -26.12 -16.50
C VAL A 13 -1.68 -25.90 -17.79
N VAL A 14 -2.46 -26.92 -18.12
CA VAL A 14 -3.35 -27.03 -19.27
C VAL A 14 -4.62 -26.19 -19.02
N ILE A 15 -4.95 -25.31 -19.97
CA ILE A 15 -6.20 -24.56 -20.03
C ILE A 15 -7.29 -25.50 -20.57
N LEU A 16 -8.33 -25.78 -19.77
CA LEU A 16 -9.55 -26.44 -20.24
C LEU A 16 -10.64 -25.39 -20.49
N LEU A 17 -10.88 -25.15 -21.78
CA LEU A 17 -12.08 -24.50 -22.31
C LEU A 17 -13.26 -25.46 -22.18
N ILE A 18 -14.37 -25.03 -21.57
CA ILE A 18 -15.66 -25.67 -21.72
C ILE A 18 -16.65 -24.62 -22.22
N SER A 19 -16.85 -24.60 -23.54
CA SER A 19 -17.98 -23.94 -24.18
C SER A 19 -19.06 -24.98 -24.48
N GLY A 20 -20.28 -24.70 -24.01
CA GLY A 20 -21.51 -24.89 -24.77
C GLY A 20 -22.20 -26.26 -24.78
N CYS A 21 -23.48 -26.26 -24.38
CA CYS A 21 -24.69 -26.73 -25.10
C CYS A 21 -25.74 -27.17 -24.07
N SER A 22 -26.81 -26.39 -23.88
CA SER A 22 -28.08 -26.43 -24.62
C SER A 22 -28.92 -27.66 -24.28
N GLU A 23 -30.02 -27.46 -23.56
CA GLU A 23 -31.19 -28.33 -23.64
C GLU A 23 -32.45 -27.48 -23.58
N ALA A 24 -33.23 -27.56 -24.67
CA ALA A 24 -34.53 -26.97 -24.82
C ALA A 24 -35.58 -27.84 -24.14
N GLN A 25 -36.52 -27.23 -23.41
CA GLN A 25 -37.82 -27.83 -23.15
C GLN A 25 -38.93 -26.82 -23.46
N GLN A 26 -39.82 -27.26 -24.34
CA GLN A 26 -41.01 -26.56 -24.80
C GLN A 26 -42.23 -27.33 -24.28
N ALA A 27 -43.14 -26.65 -23.56
CA ALA A 27 -44.54 -27.08 -23.41
C ALA A 27 -45.45 -25.93 -22.90
N ASN A 28 -46.15 -25.26 -23.84
CA ASN A 28 -47.58 -24.89 -23.88
C ASN A 28 -48.38 -24.81 -22.55
N LYS A 29 -49.28 -23.85 -22.22
CA LYS A 29 -50.18 -22.87 -22.88
C LYS A 29 -50.41 -21.75 -21.82
N GLU A 30 -50.72 -20.50 -22.12
CA GLU A 30 -52.06 -20.00 -22.51
C GLU A 30 -51.97 -18.48 -22.75
N SER A 31 -52.73 -17.98 -23.73
CA SER A 31 -52.73 -16.61 -24.23
C SER A 31 -53.80 -15.73 -23.57
N VAL A 32 -53.44 -14.53 -23.09
CA VAL A 32 -54.37 -13.44 -22.68
C VAL A 32 -53.73 -12.08 -23.08
N PRO A 33 -54.50 -11.07 -23.54
CA PRO A 33 -54.04 -10.11 -24.55
C PRO A 33 -53.31 -8.87 -23.99
N THR A 34 -52.54 -8.25 -24.90
CA THR A 34 -51.75 -7.02 -24.77
C THR A 34 -52.58 -5.80 -24.33
N PRO A 35 -51.94 -4.84 -23.65
CA PRO A 35 -52.04 -3.45 -24.08
C PRO A 35 -50.66 -2.88 -24.41
N VAL A 36 -50.59 -2.27 -25.60
CA VAL A 36 -49.47 -1.48 -26.08
C VAL A 36 -49.35 -0.25 -25.17
N ILE A 37 -48.27 -0.16 -24.41
CA ILE A 37 -47.83 1.10 -23.81
C ILE A 37 -46.55 1.48 -24.53
N SER A 38 -46.69 2.43 -25.45
CA SER A 38 -45.58 3.21 -25.97
C SER A 38 -45.04 4.06 -24.83
N SER A 39 -43.84 3.74 -24.38
CA SER A 39 -43.02 4.62 -23.57
C SER A 39 -41.66 4.66 -24.22
N GLU A 40 -41.47 5.57 -25.18
CA GLU A 40 -40.13 6.10 -25.42
C GLU A 40 -39.66 6.75 -24.10
N PRO A 41 -38.57 6.29 -23.48
CA PRO A 41 -37.90 7.10 -22.49
C PRO A 41 -37.20 8.20 -23.25
N GLN A 42 -37.74 9.42 -23.22
CA GLN A 42 -36.96 10.63 -23.48
C GLN A 42 -35.90 10.72 -22.37
N ILE A 43 -34.76 10.06 -22.58
CA ILE A 43 -33.58 10.27 -21.76
C ILE A 43 -33.06 11.65 -22.15
N LEU A 44 -33.29 12.61 -21.27
CA LEU A 44 -32.55 13.86 -21.19
C LEU A 44 -31.06 13.51 -21.28
N ALA A 45 -30.45 13.79 -22.43
CA ALA A 45 -29.01 13.65 -22.59
C ALA A 45 -28.33 14.59 -21.60
N SER A 46 -27.75 14.01 -20.55
CA SER A 46 -26.74 14.67 -19.73
C SER A 46 -25.66 15.16 -20.68
N THR A 47 -25.49 16.47 -20.78
CA THR A 47 -24.49 17.13 -21.63
C THR A 47 -23.08 17.05 -21.05
N ASN A 48 -22.85 16.22 -20.03
CA ASN A 48 -21.49 15.95 -19.58
C ASN A 48 -20.85 14.97 -20.56
N PRO A 49 -19.75 15.36 -21.26
CA PRO A 49 -19.00 14.40 -22.04
C PRO A 49 -18.59 13.24 -21.13
N ALA A 50 -18.71 12.02 -21.63
CA ALA A 50 -18.22 10.85 -20.93
C ALA A 50 -16.73 11.09 -20.62
N MET A 51 -16.37 10.96 -19.34
CA MET A 51 -14.99 11.09 -18.90
C MET A 51 -14.11 10.13 -19.70
N ASP A 52 -12.92 10.58 -20.12
CA ASP A 52 -11.97 9.68 -20.79
C ASP A 52 -11.55 8.57 -19.82
N ASP A 53 -11.37 7.36 -20.35
CA ASP A 53 -10.93 6.21 -19.56
C ASP A 53 -9.44 6.37 -19.18
N PRO A 54 -9.07 6.39 -17.88
CA PRO A 54 -7.67 6.41 -17.44
C PRO A 54 -6.82 5.28 -18.07
N GLY A 55 -7.42 4.12 -18.34
CA GLY A 55 -6.75 3.00 -19.01
C GLY A 55 -6.35 3.32 -20.46
N ALA A 56 -7.19 4.06 -21.18
CA ALA A 56 -6.90 4.52 -22.53
C ALA A 56 -5.77 5.55 -22.55
N VAL A 57 -5.78 6.50 -21.60
CA VAL A 57 -4.69 7.47 -21.44
C VAL A 57 -3.36 6.77 -21.15
N LYS A 58 -3.33 5.82 -20.21
CA LYS A 58 -2.12 5.05 -19.88
C LYS A 58 -1.55 4.31 -21.09
N THR A 59 -2.43 3.70 -21.88
CA THR A 59 -2.07 3.00 -23.12
C THR A 59 -1.49 3.95 -24.16
N PHE A 60 -2.10 5.13 -24.35
CA PHE A 60 -1.61 6.16 -25.25
C PHE A 60 -0.21 6.65 -24.86
N LEU A 61 -0.01 7.03 -23.59
CA LEU A 61 1.29 7.52 -23.11
C LEU A 61 2.39 6.46 -23.30
N SER A 62 2.08 5.20 -23.02
CA SER A 62 3.00 4.08 -23.20
C SER A 62 3.36 3.88 -24.68
N ALA A 63 2.37 3.93 -25.58
CA ALA A 63 2.59 3.76 -27.02
C ALA A 63 3.43 4.90 -27.62
N GLN A 64 3.21 6.13 -27.15
CA GLN A 64 3.98 7.31 -27.56
C GLN A 64 5.32 7.44 -26.81
N LYS A 65 5.60 6.54 -25.85
CA LYS A 65 6.79 6.58 -24.97
C LYS A 65 6.93 7.92 -24.24
N ILE A 66 5.82 8.51 -23.83
CA ILE A 66 5.79 9.76 -23.08
C ILE A 66 6.04 9.44 -21.59
N PRO A 67 7.14 9.93 -20.99
CA PRO A 67 7.40 9.73 -19.57
C PRO A 67 6.36 10.48 -18.73
N ASN A 68 5.88 9.82 -17.68
CA ASN A 68 4.77 10.34 -16.87
C ASN A 68 4.91 9.98 -15.39
N GLY A 69 4.36 10.86 -14.55
CA GLY A 69 4.26 10.71 -13.09
C GLY A 69 2.97 10.02 -12.65
N ASP A 70 2.38 9.19 -13.52
CA ASP A 70 1.09 8.51 -13.39
C ASP A 70 -0.16 9.40 -13.58
N ILE A 71 -1.32 8.76 -13.47
CA ILE A 71 -2.64 9.32 -13.78
C ILE A 71 -3.54 9.15 -12.56
N TYR A 72 -4.35 10.15 -12.25
CA TYR A 72 -5.32 10.08 -11.16
C TYR A 72 -6.67 10.69 -11.55
N LEU A 73 -7.70 10.34 -10.79
CA LEU A 73 -9.06 10.87 -10.95
C LEU A 73 -9.34 11.87 -9.84
N GLN A 74 -9.72 13.09 -10.23
CA GLN A 74 -10.13 14.14 -9.31
C GLN A 74 -11.11 15.08 -10.02
N ASP A 75 -12.07 15.63 -9.28
CA ASP A 75 -13.01 16.64 -9.78
C ASP A 75 -13.71 16.27 -11.11
N ASN A 76 -14.01 14.97 -11.26
CA ASN A 76 -14.60 14.38 -12.46
C ASN A 76 -13.78 14.62 -13.74
N LYS A 77 -12.45 14.63 -13.62
CA LYS A 77 -11.49 14.67 -14.72
C LYS A 77 -10.38 13.64 -14.54
N VAL A 78 -9.75 13.28 -15.65
CA VAL A 78 -8.49 12.53 -15.66
C VAL A 78 -7.33 13.51 -15.56
N HIS A 79 -6.58 13.47 -14.46
CA HIS A 79 -5.38 14.27 -14.28
C HIS A 79 -4.16 13.47 -14.72
N ILE A 80 -3.36 14.05 -15.62
CA ILE A 80 -2.27 13.37 -16.30
C ILE A 80 -0.96 14.10 -15.98
N ASN A 81 -0.11 13.48 -15.18
CA ASN A 81 1.20 14.02 -14.86
C ASN A 81 2.22 13.66 -15.95
N ILE A 82 2.69 14.64 -16.71
CA ILE A 82 3.66 14.45 -17.79
C ILE A 82 5.02 14.98 -17.37
N VAL A 83 6.09 14.22 -17.63
CA VAL A 83 7.46 14.70 -17.42
C VAL A 83 7.93 15.41 -18.69
N GLY A 84 8.22 16.71 -18.60
CA GLY A 84 8.66 17.50 -19.75
C GLY A 84 7.50 17.84 -20.68
N LEU A 85 6.37 18.23 -20.10
CA LEU A 85 5.19 18.65 -20.84
C LEU A 85 5.55 19.81 -21.80
N ASN A 86 5.10 19.69 -23.04
CA ASN A 86 5.34 20.68 -24.09
C ASN A 86 4.19 20.69 -25.10
N SER A 87 4.17 21.67 -25.99
CA SER A 87 3.07 21.87 -26.93
C SER A 87 2.84 20.73 -27.91
N GLU A 88 3.87 19.94 -28.25
CA GLU A 88 3.70 18.76 -29.12
C GLU A 88 2.92 17.67 -28.39
N ILE A 89 3.23 17.44 -27.11
CA ILE A 89 2.51 16.49 -26.26
C ILE A 89 1.07 16.96 -26.04
N GLU A 90 0.86 18.24 -25.69
CA GLU A 90 -0.46 18.82 -25.51
C GLU A 90 -1.35 18.63 -26.75
N GLN A 91 -0.78 18.92 -27.94
CA GLN A 91 -1.49 18.75 -29.20
C GLN A 91 -1.82 17.29 -29.49
N SER A 92 -0.90 16.36 -29.20
CA SER A 92 -1.13 14.92 -29.39
C SER A 92 -2.27 14.38 -28.51
N LEU A 93 -2.36 14.87 -27.28
CA LEU A 93 -3.44 14.52 -26.35
C LEU A 93 -4.77 15.13 -26.78
N ALA A 94 -4.77 16.40 -27.18
CA ALA A 94 -5.99 17.08 -27.65
C ALA A 94 -6.57 16.50 -28.96
N GLN A 95 -5.75 15.84 -29.78
CA GLN A 95 -6.20 15.10 -30.96
C GLN A 95 -6.82 13.74 -30.62
N THR A 96 -6.52 13.20 -29.44
CA THR A 96 -6.88 11.82 -29.05
C THR A 96 -8.03 11.80 -28.04
N PHE A 97 -8.03 12.75 -27.11
CA PHE A 97 -8.91 12.81 -25.94
C PHE A 97 -9.84 14.02 -25.98
N THR A 98 -10.96 13.93 -25.30
CA THR A 98 -12.01 14.96 -25.39
C THR A 98 -11.56 16.22 -24.64
N ALA A 99 -11.82 17.41 -25.19
CA ALA A 99 -11.50 18.64 -24.47
C ALA A 99 -12.37 18.77 -23.21
N GLY A 100 -11.74 19.08 -22.07
CA GLY A 100 -12.43 19.32 -20.79
C GLY A 100 -12.66 18.09 -19.90
N THR A 101 -12.34 16.88 -20.38
CA THR A 101 -12.40 15.62 -19.61
C THR A 101 -11.09 15.27 -18.92
N TYR A 102 -10.00 15.95 -19.26
CA TYR A 102 -8.68 15.76 -18.67
C TYR A 102 -7.98 17.08 -18.32
N GLU A 103 -6.95 16.98 -17.49
CA GLU A 103 -6.05 18.09 -17.13
C GLU A 103 -4.60 17.60 -17.17
N LEU A 104 -3.71 18.42 -17.73
CA LEU A 104 -2.29 18.10 -17.87
C LEU A 104 -1.47 18.84 -16.83
N HIS A 105 -0.53 18.13 -16.21
CA HIS A 105 0.38 18.68 -15.21
C HIS A 105 1.81 18.41 -15.66
N ASP A 106 2.64 19.46 -15.71
CA ASP A 106 4.08 19.28 -15.88
C ASP A 106 4.70 18.91 -14.54
N VAL A 107 5.27 17.72 -14.46
CA VAL A 107 5.86 17.18 -13.23
C VAL A 107 7.32 16.81 -13.45
N LYS A 108 8.07 16.69 -12.36
CA LYS A 108 9.52 16.49 -12.42
C LYS A 108 9.93 15.03 -12.54
N TYR A 109 9.22 14.14 -11.84
CA TYR A 109 9.62 12.75 -11.67
C TYR A 109 8.62 11.81 -12.34
N THR A 110 9.12 10.77 -12.97
CA THR A 110 8.31 9.64 -13.43
C THR A 110 7.85 8.78 -12.26
N MET A 111 6.76 8.03 -12.45
CA MET A 111 6.32 7.05 -11.44
C MET A 111 7.42 6.01 -11.13
N GLN A 112 8.20 5.61 -12.14
CA GLN A 112 9.31 4.68 -11.94
C GLN A 112 10.41 5.27 -11.04
N GLU A 113 10.75 6.55 -11.17
CA GLU A 113 11.72 7.22 -10.30
C GLU A 113 11.22 7.34 -8.86
N LEU A 114 9.93 7.64 -8.66
CA LEU A 114 9.32 7.70 -7.34
C LEU A 114 9.32 6.34 -6.65
N LEU A 115 8.96 5.28 -7.37
CA LEU A 115 8.99 3.90 -6.85
C LEU A 115 10.43 3.44 -6.56
N ALA A 116 11.40 3.80 -7.41
CA ALA A 116 12.80 3.49 -7.16
C ALA A 116 13.33 4.19 -5.90
N ALA A 117 12.94 5.44 -5.66
CA ALA A 117 13.27 6.13 -4.43
C ALA A 117 12.60 5.52 -3.20
N GLN A 118 11.35 5.06 -3.32
CA GLN A 118 10.70 4.31 -2.25
C GLN A 118 11.44 3.01 -1.94
N GLU A 119 11.89 2.28 -2.97
CA GLU A 119 12.64 1.03 -2.81
C GLU A 119 13.98 1.22 -2.11
N LEU A 120 14.65 2.37 -2.31
CA LEU A 120 15.88 2.71 -1.59
C LEU A 120 15.68 2.72 -0.06
N LEU A 121 14.48 3.01 0.44
CA LEU A 121 14.17 2.92 1.87
C LEU A 121 14.28 1.47 2.39
N HIS A 122 13.92 0.50 1.56
CA HIS A 122 14.02 -0.93 1.87
C HIS A 122 15.45 -1.43 1.69
N GLU A 123 16.09 -1.14 0.55
CA GLU A 123 17.45 -1.60 0.24
C GLU A 123 18.49 -1.10 1.26
N GLN A 124 18.29 0.10 1.80
CA GLN A 124 19.17 0.70 2.81
C GLN A 124 18.71 0.40 4.26
N GLU A 125 17.74 -0.50 4.42
CA GLU A 125 17.19 -0.93 5.71
C GLU A 125 16.68 0.23 6.60
N LEU A 126 16.28 1.36 5.98
CA LEU A 126 15.98 2.60 6.70
C LEU A 126 14.74 2.48 7.58
N TYR A 127 13.75 1.68 7.18
CA TYR A 127 12.58 1.39 8.02
C TYR A 127 12.97 0.86 9.40
N GLN A 128 13.89 -0.11 9.44
CA GLN A 128 14.32 -0.72 10.70
C GLN A 128 15.30 0.17 11.45
N LYS A 129 16.21 0.84 10.72
CA LYS A 129 17.24 1.71 11.30
C LYS A 129 16.64 2.96 11.96
N LEU A 130 15.58 3.51 11.37
CA LEU A 130 14.98 4.78 11.76
C LEU A 130 13.57 4.63 12.35
N ASN A 131 13.06 3.40 12.48
CA ASN A 131 11.68 3.12 12.90
C ASN A 131 10.63 3.91 12.09
N LEU A 132 10.82 4.02 10.77
CA LEU A 132 9.86 4.71 9.89
C LEU A 132 8.49 4.02 9.96
N TYR A 133 7.42 4.80 10.02
CA TYR A 133 6.05 4.27 10.11
C TYR A 133 5.50 3.82 8.76
N GLY A 134 6.02 4.39 7.68
CA GLY A 134 5.59 4.02 6.34
C GLY A 134 6.17 4.95 5.30
N SER A 135 5.95 4.58 4.06
CA SER A 135 6.10 5.49 2.93
C SER A 135 5.04 5.20 1.88
N GLY A 136 4.81 6.18 1.01
CA GLY A 136 3.91 6.05 -0.13
C GLY A 136 4.31 6.99 -1.24
N VAL A 137 3.80 6.75 -2.45
CA VAL A 137 3.91 7.71 -3.55
C VAL A 137 2.68 8.61 -3.52
N ASP A 138 2.91 9.91 -3.37
CA ASP A 138 1.90 10.94 -3.61
C ASP A 138 1.93 11.30 -5.11
N THR A 139 1.02 10.69 -5.86
CA THR A 139 0.87 10.94 -7.29
C THR A 139 0.51 12.39 -7.57
N ILE A 140 -0.32 13.03 -6.74
CA ILE A 140 -0.78 14.40 -6.97
C ILE A 140 0.38 15.38 -6.76
N GLY A 141 1.11 15.23 -5.65
CA GLY A 141 2.29 16.05 -5.35
C GLY A 141 3.54 15.68 -6.15
N ASN A 142 3.53 14.57 -6.89
CA ASN A 142 4.68 13.99 -7.59
C ASN A 142 5.89 13.76 -6.68
N LYS A 143 5.66 13.13 -5.52
CA LYS A 143 6.65 12.94 -4.46
C LYS A 143 6.53 11.59 -3.76
N VAL A 144 7.59 11.21 -3.04
CA VAL A 144 7.55 10.14 -2.05
C VAL A 144 7.26 10.76 -0.68
N THR A 145 6.20 10.31 -0.04
CA THR A 145 5.85 10.68 1.33
C THR A 145 6.41 9.65 2.29
N ILE A 146 7.05 10.11 3.35
CA ILE A 146 7.62 9.24 4.40
C ILE A 146 7.07 9.68 5.75
N THR A 147 6.46 8.74 6.48
CA THR A 147 5.96 8.99 7.82
C THR A 147 7.04 8.63 8.84
N ILE A 148 7.45 9.62 9.63
CA ILE A 148 8.56 9.51 10.59
C ILE A 148 8.11 9.78 12.03
N PRO A 149 8.68 9.06 13.01
CA PRO A 149 8.49 9.38 14.43
C PRO A 149 8.97 10.80 14.76
N SER A 150 8.24 11.52 15.62
CA SER A 150 8.54 12.91 15.97
C SER A 150 9.80 13.09 16.82
N ASP A 151 10.19 12.09 17.60
CA ASP A 151 11.29 12.12 18.56
C ASP A 151 12.69 12.20 17.90
N ASP A 152 12.84 11.61 16.72
CA ASP A 152 14.12 11.55 15.97
C ASP A 152 14.00 12.17 14.56
N ALA A 153 12.94 12.96 14.30
CA ALA A 153 12.55 13.39 12.95
C ALA A 153 13.68 14.06 12.15
N GLU A 154 14.40 15.03 12.73
CA GLU A 154 15.45 15.76 12.01
C GLU A 154 16.66 14.87 11.68
N ALA A 155 17.04 13.99 12.59
CA ALA A 155 18.11 13.02 12.34
C ALA A 155 17.71 11.99 11.28
N ALA A 156 16.44 11.55 11.28
CA ALA A 156 15.90 10.64 10.29
C ALA A 156 15.91 11.27 8.89
N LYS A 157 15.46 12.53 8.74
CA LYS A 157 15.51 13.26 7.47
C LYS A 157 16.93 13.31 6.90
N LEU A 158 17.90 13.74 7.72
CA LEU A 158 19.30 13.81 7.30
C LEU A 158 19.88 12.46 6.88
N GLU A 159 19.43 11.36 7.48
CA GLU A 159 19.86 10.02 7.07
C GLU A 159 19.23 9.59 5.75
N ILE A 160 17.93 9.86 5.54
CA ILE A 160 17.21 9.54 4.30
C ILE A 160 17.76 10.34 3.12
N GLU A 161 18.04 11.62 3.31
CA GLU A 161 18.51 12.55 2.28
C GLU A 161 19.93 12.24 1.75
N LYS A 162 20.66 11.32 2.39
CA LYS A 162 21.90 10.78 1.83
C LYS A 162 21.67 9.90 0.61
N TRP A 163 20.45 9.36 0.47
CA TRP A 163 20.10 8.36 -0.53
C TRP A 163 19.10 8.87 -1.56
N ILE A 164 18.20 9.77 -1.15
CA ILE A 164 17.12 10.27 -1.99
C ILE A 164 17.19 11.80 -2.08
N ASP A 165 16.99 12.37 -3.27
CA ASP A 165 16.92 13.83 -3.48
C ASP A 165 15.85 14.45 -2.55
N PRO A 166 16.21 15.39 -1.65
CA PRO A 166 15.25 16.02 -0.74
C PRO A 166 14.05 16.65 -1.46
N LYS A 167 14.21 17.07 -2.72
CA LYS A 167 13.10 17.64 -3.51
C LYS A 167 12.05 16.60 -3.92
N MET A 168 12.41 15.32 -3.95
CA MET A 168 11.50 14.21 -4.21
C MET A 168 10.69 13.83 -2.97
N LEU A 169 11.07 14.32 -1.79
CA LEU A 169 10.51 13.89 -0.52
C LEU A 169 9.48 14.88 0.03
N THR A 170 8.52 14.31 0.75
CA THR A 170 7.68 14.98 1.75
C THR A 170 7.69 14.15 3.02
N TYR A 171 7.76 14.81 4.18
CA TYR A 171 7.76 14.13 5.47
C TYR A 171 6.46 14.41 6.21
N ASP A 172 5.86 13.35 6.72
CA ASP A 172 4.78 13.40 7.69
C ASP A 172 5.35 13.04 9.07
N ILE A 173 5.32 13.98 10.01
CA ILE A 173 5.91 13.81 11.33
C ILE A 173 4.80 13.42 12.29
N SER A 174 4.85 12.18 12.78
CA SER A 174 3.81 11.61 13.63
C SER A 174 4.29 11.45 15.06
N GLU A 175 3.48 11.93 16.00
CA GLU A 175 3.66 11.62 17.42
C GLU A 175 3.24 10.19 17.73
N ILE A 176 3.75 9.65 18.84
CA ILE A 176 3.31 8.35 19.34
C ILE A 176 1.85 8.46 19.82
N GLY A 177 0.94 7.79 19.10
CA GLY A 177 -0.49 7.76 19.42
C GLY A 177 -0.85 6.73 20.48
N ASP A 178 -2.06 6.19 20.40
CA ASP A 178 -2.52 5.07 21.24
C ASP A 178 -1.81 3.75 20.87
N PRO A 179 -1.73 2.78 21.80
CA PRO A 179 -1.14 1.48 21.50
C PRO A 179 -1.95 0.77 20.43
N HIS A 180 -1.24 0.20 19.46
CA HIS A 180 -1.85 -0.55 18.35
C HIS A 180 -2.39 -1.90 18.82
N VAL A 181 -1.71 -2.52 19.80
CA VAL A 181 -2.08 -3.83 20.35
C VAL A 181 -1.97 -3.79 21.86
N VAL A 182 -2.96 -4.36 22.54
CA VAL A 182 -2.92 -4.64 23.98
C VAL A 182 -3.17 -6.13 24.16
N GLY A 183 -2.31 -6.84 24.90
CA GLY A 183 -2.45 -8.28 25.04
C GLY A 183 -1.48 -8.90 26.03
N THR A 184 -1.47 -10.22 26.08
CA THR A 184 -0.63 -11.00 26.99
C THR A 184 0.51 -11.68 26.23
N ILE A 185 1.72 -11.64 26.78
CA ILE A 185 2.85 -12.40 26.26
C ILE A 185 2.59 -13.89 26.48
N VAL A 186 2.46 -14.67 25.40
CA VAL A 186 2.27 -16.13 25.49
C VAL A 186 3.51 -16.93 25.13
N ASP A 187 4.45 -16.34 24.38
CA ASP A 187 5.75 -16.92 24.09
C ASP A 187 6.84 -15.84 23.94
N ILE A 188 8.08 -16.21 24.21
CA ILE A 188 9.27 -15.36 24.04
C ILE A 188 10.34 -16.16 23.29
N ASP A 189 10.61 -15.76 22.06
CA ASP A 189 11.73 -16.28 21.30
C ASP A 189 12.95 -15.41 21.55
N THR A 190 14.03 -16.08 21.95
CA THR A 190 15.39 -15.53 22.10
C THR A 190 16.42 -16.30 21.26
N LYS A 191 15.99 -17.39 20.63
CA LYS A 191 16.86 -18.34 19.92
C LYS A 191 17.01 -17.96 18.45
N GLN A 192 15.93 -17.55 17.80
CA GLN A 192 15.93 -17.18 16.38
C GLN A 192 15.94 -15.65 16.20
N ALA A 193 15.23 -14.94 17.07
CA ALA A 193 15.14 -13.49 17.08
C ALA A 193 14.89 -13.01 18.53
N LYS A 194 14.84 -11.70 18.76
CA LYS A 194 14.26 -11.12 19.99
C LYS A 194 12.81 -10.76 19.69
N ARG A 195 11.88 -11.68 19.93
CA ARG A 195 10.46 -11.46 19.64
C ARG A 195 9.54 -12.08 20.70
N ILE A 196 8.36 -11.49 20.85
CA ILE A 196 7.30 -11.98 21.75
C ILE A 196 6.05 -12.32 20.94
N LEU A 197 5.35 -13.37 21.34
CA LEU A 197 4.05 -13.74 20.78
C LEU A 197 2.94 -13.20 21.67
N ILE A 198 1.98 -12.53 21.08
CA ILE A 198 0.90 -11.84 21.79
C ILE A 198 -0.43 -12.51 21.54
N LEU A 199 -1.16 -12.75 22.64
CA LEU A 199 -2.57 -13.08 22.64
C LEU A 199 -3.39 -11.84 23.02
N GLU A 200 -4.23 -11.40 22.10
CA GLU A 200 -5.15 -10.28 22.33
C GLU A 200 -6.39 -10.73 23.12
N PRO A 201 -6.99 -9.84 23.93
CA PRO A 201 -8.21 -10.15 24.66
C PRO A 201 -9.35 -10.57 23.72
N GLY A 202 -10.01 -11.68 24.05
CA GLY A 202 -11.15 -12.21 23.29
C GLY A 202 -10.78 -13.13 22.13
N ASN A 203 -9.49 -13.29 21.82
CA ASN A 203 -9.01 -14.26 20.83
C ASN A 203 -8.67 -15.60 21.49
N GLU A 204 -8.87 -16.70 20.75
CA GLU A 204 -8.44 -18.05 21.18
C GLU A 204 -6.97 -18.30 20.83
N ASP A 205 -6.55 -17.86 19.65
CA ASP A 205 -5.20 -18.04 19.12
C ASP A 205 -4.41 -16.72 19.10
N PRO A 206 -3.07 -16.77 19.30
CA PRO A 206 -2.24 -15.58 19.27
C PRO A 206 -2.10 -15.02 17.86
N SER A 207 -2.12 -13.69 17.77
CA SER A 207 -2.30 -12.98 16.50
C SER A 207 -1.01 -12.36 15.97
N TYR A 208 -0.04 -12.06 16.84
CA TYR A 208 1.16 -11.31 16.46
C TYR A 208 2.46 -11.79 17.10
N TRP A 209 3.48 -11.96 16.28
CA TRP A 209 4.88 -11.92 16.66
C TRP A 209 5.42 -10.49 16.57
N PHE A 210 5.86 -9.94 17.70
CA PHE A 210 6.47 -8.62 17.80
C PHE A 210 7.98 -8.72 17.96
N THR A 211 8.74 -8.20 17.01
CA THR A 211 10.21 -8.22 16.97
C THR A 211 10.81 -6.91 17.48
N PHE A 212 11.85 -7.03 18.30
CA PHE A 212 12.55 -5.90 18.93
C PHE A 212 13.90 -5.65 18.26
N ASN A 213 14.19 -4.37 18.01
CA ASN A 213 15.46 -3.91 17.47
C ASN A 213 16.18 -2.98 18.49
N ALA A 214 17.29 -2.37 18.08
CA ALA A 214 18.08 -1.49 18.96
C ALA A 214 17.38 -0.17 19.32
N LYS A 215 16.34 0.22 18.58
CA LYS A 215 15.54 1.44 18.76
C LYS A 215 14.19 1.17 19.41
N SER A 216 13.84 -0.09 19.72
CA SER A 216 12.62 -0.43 20.43
C SER A 216 12.71 0.03 21.89
N GLU A 217 11.78 0.89 22.29
CA GLU A 217 11.68 1.36 23.67
C GLU A 217 10.83 0.41 24.51
N MET A 218 11.23 0.14 25.75
CA MET A 218 10.51 -0.77 26.65
C MET A 218 10.44 -0.17 28.04
N PHE A 219 9.24 -0.14 28.61
CA PHE A 219 8.99 0.41 29.95
C PHE A 219 8.20 -0.56 30.82
N ASN A 220 8.44 -0.54 32.12
CA ASN A 220 7.59 -1.21 33.09
C ASN A 220 6.34 -0.38 33.42
N GLU A 221 5.51 -0.91 34.31
CA GLU A 221 4.26 -0.27 34.80
C GLU A 221 4.50 1.09 35.47
N ALA A 222 5.69 1.31 36.02
CA ALA A 222 6.09 2.58 36.64
C ALA A 222 6.70 3.58 35.65
N GLY A 223 6.79 3.22 34.36
CA GLY A 223 7.41 4.05 33.32
C GLY A 223 8.94 3.99 33.32
N GLU A 224 9.56 3.09 34.07
CA GLU A 224 11.01 2.91 34.08
C GLU A 224 11.46 2.05 32.90
N THR A 225 12.59 2.40 32.29
CA THR A 225 13.14 1.63 31.18
C THR A 225 13.52 0.22 31.62
N ILE A 226 13.05 -0.77 30.86
CA ILE A 226 13.40 -2.18 31.03
C ILE A 226 14.11 -2.71 29.78
N SER A 227 14.61 -3.93 29.87
CA SER A 227 15.26 -4.63 28.78
C SER A 227 14.50 -5.90 28.41
N PHE A 228 14.75 -6.44 27.21
CA PHE A 228 14.04 -7.62 26.71
C PHE A 228 14.17 -8.85 27.64
N LYS A 229 15.28 -8.96 28.37
CA LYS A 229 15.52 -10.05 29.35
C LYS A 229 14.62 -9.95 30.60
N ASP A 230 13.92 -8.84 30.80
CA ASP A 230 13.03 -8.63 31.94
C ASP A 230 11.60 -9.14 31.63
N LEU A 231 11.31 -9.42 30.36
CA LEU A 231 10.01 -9.92 29.90
C LEU A 231 9.75 -11.36 30.32
N ARG A 232 8.50 -11.66 30.65
CA ARG A 232 8.03 -12.97 31.10
C ARG A 232 6.71 -13.29 30.40
N VAL A 233 6.53 -14.58 30.08
CA VAL A 233 5.23 -15.11 29.66
C VAL A 233 4.21 -14.85 30.76
N GLY A 234 3.00 -14.45 30.36
CA GLY A 234 1.89 -14.08 31.24
C GLY A 234 1.79 -12.59 31.54
N GLN A 235 2.78 -11.76 31.18
CA GLN A 235 2.70 -10.32 31.37
C GLN A 235 1.74 -9.67 30.36
N GLN A 236 0.94 -8.73 30.84
CA GLN A 236 0.17 -7.85 29.96
C GLN A 236 1.05 -6.72 29.43
N VAL A 237 0.87 -6.38 28.15
CA VAL A 237 1.64 -5.36 27.46
C VAL A 237 0.76 -4.49 26.57
N LYS A 238 1.18 -3.24 26.43
CA LYS A 238 0.73 -2.30 25.40
C LYS A 238 1.84 -2.14 24.39
N LEU A 239 1.50 -2.22 23.10
CA LEU A 239 2.47 -2.30 22.02
C LEU A 239 2.16 -1.26 20.94
N TRP A 240 3.21 -0.52 20.59
CA TRP A 240 3.23 0.36 19.42
C TRP A 240 4.16 -0.26 18.38
N ASN A 241 3.63 -0.52 17.19
CA ASN A 241 4.43 -0.98 16.06
C ASN A 241 5.04 0.19 15.28
N THR A 242 5.97 -0.11 14.37
CA THR A 242 6.53 0.85 13.40
C THR A 242 5.70 0.91 12.11
N GLY A 243 4.39 0.65 12.15
CA GLY A 243 3.50 0.62 10.98
C GLY A 243 3.64 -0.56 10.02
N MET A 244 4.84 -1.16 9.89
CA MET A 244 5.03 -2.36 9.06
C MET A 244 4.56 -3.62 9.77
N VAL A 245 3.57 -4.29 9.16
CA VAL A 245 3.07 -5.62 9.56
C VAL A 245 3.17 -6.54 8.35
N LEU A 246 3.91 -7.63 8.48
CA LEU A 246 4.01 -8.67 7.45
C LEU A 246 2.86 -9.67 7.61
N GLU A 247 2.10 -9.82 6.54
CA GLU A 247 0.98 -10.75 6.45
C GLU A 247 1.47 -12.20 6.60
N SER A 248 1.17 -12.79 7.75
CA SER A 248 1.48 -14.17 8.12
C SER A 248 0.56 -14.61 9.26
N PHE A 249 0.58 -15.89 9.63
CA PHE A 249 -0.20 -16.40 10.76
C PHE A 249 0.71 -17.18 11.73
N PRO A 250 1.04 -16.62 12.91
CA PRO A 250 0.72 -15.27 13.40
C PRO A 250 1.42 -14.15 12.59
N ALA A 251 0.84 -12.94 12.54
CA ALA A 251 1.39 -11.81 11.81
C ALA A 251 2.70 -11.33 12.44
N LEU A 252 3.60 -10.71 11.65
CA LEU A 252 4.91 -10.27 12.12
C LEU A 252 4.99 -8.75 12.10
N ALA A 253 5.28 -8.13 13.24
CA ALA A 253 5.40 -6.68 13.39
C ALA A 253 6.71 -6.30 14.11
N SER A 254 7.20 -5.09 13.87
CA SER A 254 8.34 -4.52 14.59
C SER A 254 7.88 -3.56 15.69
N VAL A 255 8.52 -3.62 16.85
CA VAL A 255 8.16 -2.80 18.02
C VAL A 255 8.84 -1.44 17.95
N ARG A 256 8.04 -0.37 17.98
CA ARG A 256 8.52 0.99 18.28
C ARG A 256 8.63 1.19 19.78
N ARG A 257 7.56 0.87 20.51
CA ARG A 257 7.48 1.00 21.98
C ARG A 257 6.67 -0.13 22.56
N MET A 258 7.03 -0.55 23.77
CA MET A 258 6.26 -1.46 24.59
C MET A 258 6.21 -0.96 26.03
N GLU A 259 5.06 -1.14 26.67
CA GLU A 259 4.87 -0.89 28.10
C GLU A 259 4.25 -2.11 28.75
N LEU A 260 4.73 -2.50 29.93
CA LEU A 260 4.00 -3.43 30.78
C LEU A 260 2.73 -2.75 31.31
N ALA A 261 1.60 -3.43 31.17
CA ALA A 261 0.33 -2.97 31.72
C ALA A 261 0.17 -3.47 33.15
N VAL A 262 -0.35 -2.60 34.04
CA VAL A 262 -0.74 -3.00 35.39
C VAL A 262 -1.77 -4.12 35.25
N THR A 263 -1.52 -5.25 35.92
CA THR A 263 -2.49 -6.34 35.93
C THR A 263 -3.68 -5.90 36.79
N GLU A 264 -4.85 -5.71 36.17
CA GLU A 264 -6.11 -5.46 36.88
C GLU A 264 -6.60 -6.71 37.65
#